data_AF-F3SI86-F1
#
_entry.id   AF-F3SI86-F1
#
_cell.length_a   1.000
_cell.length_b   1.000
_cell.length_c   1.000
_cell.angle_alpha   90.00
_cell.angle_beta   90.00
_cell.angle_gamma   90.00
#
_symmetry.space_group_name_H-M   'P 1'
#
loop_
_entity.id
_entity.type
_entity.pdbx_description
1 polymer ?
#
loop_
_entity_poly.entity_id
_entity_poly.type
_entity_poly.pdbx_seq_one_letter_code
_entity_poly.pdbx_strand_id
1 'polypeptide(L)'
;MKTRYNGGILVKNKITIVLTILFIVILGGIYMYNKLTKPNLSPKTAKLYQHGFRLLEEQYGTYFKEHYKGIEKIEFSPIYITEEGSTFSNAYVRPTIYDKYGNKATLGTTIKNYTPNSYGSITHIFLDFDGSGNDVIELMDSEGNDIDVSNAKHLPDEAKLTKARSTDENISLLVEDSQLKDVVKDEKGSPEAEIIYNVKLSKEEG
;
A
#
# COMPACT_ATOMS: atom_id res chain seq x y z
N MET A 1 -24.63 -68.83 2.07
CA MET A 1 -25.18 -67.46 2.11
C MET A 1 -24.05 -66.52 2.52
N LYS A 2 -23.39 -65.84 1.57
CA LYS A 2 -22.26 -64.92 1.83
C LYS A 2 -22.78 -63.50 1.68
N THR A 3 -22.94 -62.78 2.78
CA THR A 3 -23.29 -61.36 2.79
C THR A 3 -22.13 -60.56 2.19
N ARG A 4 -22.34 -59.94 1.03
CA ARG A 4 -21.37 -59.00 0.43
C ARG A 4 -21.27 -57.78 1.34
N TYR A 5 -20.06 -57.53 1.84
CA TYR A 5 -19.75 -56.42 2.74
C TYR A 5 -19.76 -55.09 1.95
N ASN A 6 -20.88 -54.38 1.96
CA ASN A 6 -21.07 -53.09 1.26
C ASN A 6 -20.44 -51.89 1.99
N GLY A 7 -19.73 -52.11 3.10
CA GLY A 7 -19.16 -51.04 3.94
C GLY A 7 -18.13 -50.16 3.22
N GLY A 8 -17.29 -50.75 2.36
CA GLY A 8 -16.24 -50.00 1.65
C GLY A 8 -16.77 -48.99 0.62
N ILE A 9 -17.84 -49.34 -0.11
CA ILE A 9 -18.47 -48.46 -1.12
C ILE A 9 -19.20 -47.31 -0.43
N LEU A 10 -19.90 -47.60 0.67
CA LEU A 10 -20.64 -46.59 1.45
C LEU A 10 -19.70 -45.57 2.12
N VAL A 11 -18.56 -46.02 2.66
CA VAL A 11 -17.54 -45.14 3.27
C VAL A 11 -16.85 -44.27 2.22
N LYS A 12 -16.53 -44.81 1.04
CA LYS A 12 -15.92 -44.06 -0.07
C LYS A 12 -16.82 -42.90 -0.53
N ASN A 13 -18.12 -43.14 -0.65
CA ASN A 13 -19.11 -42.10 -1.02
C ASN A 13 -19.25 -41.01 0.06
N LYS A 14 -19.17 -41.37 1.35
CA LYS A 14 -19.18 -40.39 2.46
C LYS A 14 -17.93 -39.51 2.46
N ILE A 15 -16.75 -40.09 2.21
CA ILE A 15 -15.49 -39.34 2.09
C ILE A 15 -15.56 -38.36 0.90
N THR A 16 -16.05 -38.80 -0.26
CA THR A 16 -16.23 -37.93 -1.43
C THR A 16 -17.18 -36.76 -1.15
N ILE A 17 -18.29 -36.99 -0.44
CA ILE A 17 -19.24 -35.94 -0.05
C ILE A 17 -18.56 -34.93 0.89
N VAL A 18 -17.85 -35.40 1.91
CA VAL A 18 -17.13 -34.52 2.85
C VAL A 18 -16.07 -33.67 2.13
N LEU A 19 -15.28 -34.28 1.23
CA LEU A 19 -14.29 -33.55 0.42
C LEU A 19 -14.95 -32.52 -0.51
N THR A 20 -16.10 -32.85 -1.08
CA THR A 20 -16.86 -31.93 -1.95
C THR A 20 -17.38 -30.73 -1.15
N ILE A 21 -17.95 -30.96 0.03
CA ILE A 21 -18.41 -29.88 0.92
C ILE A 21 -17.23 -29.01 1.35
N LEU A 22 -16.10 -29.62 1.75
CA LEU A 22 -14.89 -28.88 2.12
C LEU A 22 -14.39 -28.01 0.96
N PHE A 23 -14.38 -28.52 -0.26
CA PHE A 23 -13.99 -27.77 -1.45
C PHE A 23 -14.92 -26.57 -1.70
N ILE A 24 -16.24 -26.75 -1.61
CA ILE A 24 -17.20 -25.67 -1.77
C ILE A 24 -17.02 -24.60 -0.68
N VAL A 25 -16.78 -24.99 0.57
CA VAL A 25 -16.53 -24.06 1.68
C VAL A 25 -15.25 -23.27 1.44
N ILE A 26 -14.17 -23.92 0.99
CA ILE A 26 -12.90 -23.25 0.66
C ILE A 26 -13.12 -22.25 -0.48
N LEU A 27 -13.78 -22.65 -1.58
CA LEU A 27 -14.05 -21.75 -2.70
C LEU A 27 -14.96 -20.59 -2.31
N GLY A 28 -16.01 -20.85 -1.54
CA GLY A 28 -16.91 -19.82 -1.02
C GLY A 28 -16.18 -18.84 -0.11
N GLY A 29 -15.29 -19.34 0.75
CA GLY A 29 -14.41 -18.52 1.60
C GLY A 29 -13.48 -17.63 0.78
N ILE A 30 -12.81 -18.17 -0.23
CA ILE A 30 -11.93 -17.41 -1.14
C ILE A 30 -12.72 -16.34 -1.89
N TYR A 31 -13.91 -16.68 -2.39
CA TYR A 31 -14.78 -15.74 -3.09
C TYR A 31 -15.20 -14.58 -2.17
N MET A 32 -15.67 -14.89 -0.96
CA MET A 32 -16.04 -13.87 0.02
C MET A 32 -14.85 -13.01 0.43
N TYR A 33 -13.68 -13.62 0.68
CA TYR A 33 -12.45 -12.89 0.99
C TYR A 33 -12.09 -11.91 -0.13
N ASN A 34 -12.07 -12.35 -1.38
CA ASN A 34 -11.77 -11.47 -2.52
C ASN A 34 -12.81 -10.35 -2.65
N LYS A 35 -14.10 -10.65 -2.47
CA LYS A 35 -15.18 -9.66 -2.57
C LYS A 35 -15.08 -8.57 -1.50
N LEU A 36 -14.67 -8.95 -0.29
CA LEU A 36 -14.54 -8.06 0.86
C LEU A 36 -13.23 -7.26 0.84
N THR A 37 -12.13 -7.83 0.35
CA THR A 37 -10.80 -7.20 0.43
C THR A 37 -10.32 -6.54 -0.85
N LYS A 38 -10.70 -7.04 -2.03
CA LYS A 38 -10.20 -6.50 -3.31
C LYS A 38 -11.14 -5.46 -3.86
N PRO A 39 -10.61 -4.33 -4.34
CA PRO A 39 -11.45 -3.30 -4.90
C PRO A 39 -12.00 -3.69 -6.26
N ASN A 40 -13.21 -3.23 -6.57
CA ASN A 40 -13.89 -3.49 -7.84
C ASN A 40 -13.49 -2.46 -8.91
N LEU A 41 -12.24 -2.53 -9.37
CA LEU A 41 -11.68 -1.63 -10.38
C LEU A 41 -11.61 -2.31 -11.75
N SER A 42 -11.75 -1.52 -12.82
CA SER A 42 -11.44 -2.00 -14.16
C SER A 42 -9.95 -2.37 -14.26
N PRO A 43 -9.55 -3.31 -15.13
CA PRO A 43 -8.13 -3.62 -15.33
C PRO A 43 -7.28 -2.41 -15.74
N LYS A 44 -7.86 -1.44 -16.45
CA LYS A 44 -7.19 -0.20 -16.85
C LYS A 44 -6.95 0.70 -15.64
N THR A 45 -8.00 0.95 -14.86
CA THR A 45 -7.93 1.73 -13.61
C THR A 45 -6.95 1.11 -12.62
N ALA A 46 -7.00 -0.21 -12.41
CA ALA A 46 -6.08 -0.91 -11.52
C ALA A 46 -4.61 -0.68 -11.91
N LYS A 47 -4.28 -0.71 -13.21
CA LYS A 47 -2.93 -0.44 -13.70
C LYS A 47 -2.50 1.01 -13.45
N LEU A 48 -3.38 1.98 -13.66
CA LEU A 48 -3.12 3.39 -13.37
C LEU A 48 -2.75 3.57 -11.89
N TYR A 49 -3.57 3.05 -10.96
CA TYR A 49 -3.27 3.10 -9.52
C TYR A 49 -1.93 2.44 -9.20
N GLN A 50 -1.69 1.22 -9.72
CA GLN A 50 -0.44 0.51 -9.44
C GLN A 50 0.78 1.25 -9.96
N HIS A 51 0.69 1.90 -11.12
CA HIS A 51 1.79 2.65 -11.70
C HIS A 51 2.04 3.96 -10.96
N GLY A 52 0.99 4.75 -10.72
CA GLY A 52 1.12 6.02 -10.02
C GLY A 52 1.61 5.84 -8.59
N PHE A 53 1.02 4.89 -7.84
CA PHE A 53 1.48 4.62 -6.48
C PHE A 53 2.88 4.02 -6.42
N ARG A 54 3.34 3.29 -7.45
CA ARG A 54 4.75 2.89 -7.52
C ARG A 54 5.66 4.13 -7.52
N LEU A 55 5.33 5.15 -8.31
CA LEU A 55 6.11 6.38 -8.40
C LEU A 55 6.02 7.19 -7.09
N LEU A 56 4.85 7.23 -6.45
CA LEU A 56 4.68 7.85 -5.12
C LEU A 56 5.51 7.14 -4.03
N GLU A 57 5.51 5.81 -4.02
CA GLU A 57 6.34 5.03 -3.09
C GLU A 57 7.83 5.27 -3.36
N GLU A 58 8.25 5.42 -4.63
CA GLU A 58 9.61 5.80 -4.99
C GLU A 58 9.94 7.22 -4.53
N GLN A 59 9.02 8.17 -4.65
CA GLN A 59 9.18 9.57 -4.21
C GLN A 59 9.44 9.63 -2.70
N TYR A 60 8.53 9.07 -1.91
CA TYR A 60 8.62 9.10 -0.46
C TYR A 60 9.69 8.16 0.08
N GLY A 61 9.87 6.99 -0.53
CA GLY A 61 10.94 6.06 -0.19
C GLY A 61 12.32 6.72 -0.35
N THR A 62 12.53 7.42 -1.46
CA THR A 62 13.74 8.22 -1.70
C THR A 62 13.87 9.32 -0.66
N TYR A 63 12.80 10.10 -0.39
CA TYR A 63 12.85 11.18 0.59
C TYR A 63 13.26 10.70 1.99
N PHE A 64 12.62 9.64 2.50
CA PHE A 64 12.99 9.05 3.80
C PHE A 64 14.45 8.60 3.80
N LYS A 65 14.87 7.91 2.74
CA LYS A 65 16.19 7.33 2.62
C LYS A 65 17.30 8.39 2.53
N GLU A 66 17.06 9.50 1.84
CA GLU A 66 18.07 10.54 1.62
C GLU A 66 18.10 11.59 2.74
N HIS A 67 16.98 11.83 3.42
CA HIS A 67 16.87 12.93 4.39
C HIS A 67 16.77 12.50 5.85
N TYR A 68 16.77 11.20 6.15
CA TYR A 68 16.74 10.70 7.53
C TYR A 68 17.81 9.65 7.79
N LYS A 69 18.60 9.86 8.85
CA LYS A 69 19.44 8.80 9.42
C LYS A 69 18.65 7.97 10.43
N GLY A 70 19.17 6.79 10.75
CA GLY A 70 18.60 5.91 11.78
C GLY A 70 17.49 5.00 11.28
N ILE A 71 17.14 5.07 9.99
CA ILE A 71 16.21 4.17 9.34
C ILE A 71 16.95 2.90 8.92
N GLU A 72 16.36 1.75 9.22
CA GLU A 72 16.81 0.43 8.76
C GLU A 72 15.99 -0.04 7.55
N LYS A 73 14.67 0.15 7.60
CA LYS A 73 13.76 -0.30 6.55
C LYS A 73 12.55 0.64 6.44
N ILE A 74 12.06 0.80 5.22
CA ILE A 74 10.79 1.47 4.89
C ILE A 74 9.90 0.43 4.22
N GLU A 75 8.66 0.31 4.67
CA GLU A 75 7.69 -0.64 4.11
C GLU A 75 6.37 0.06 3.81
N PHE A 76 5.89 -0.07 2.59
CA PHE A 76 4.61 0.49 2.19
C PHE A 76 3.47 -0.53 2.38
N SER A 77 2.34 -0.04 2.89
CA SER A 77 1.09 -0.79 2.91
C SER A 77 0.62 -1.11 1.49
N PRO A 78 -0.37 -2.01 1.32
CA PRO A 78 -1.17 -2.01 0.10
C PRO A 78 -1.75 -0.62 -0.17
N ILE A 79 -2.09 -0.36 -1.43
CA ILE A 79 -2.88 0.79 -1.86
C ILE A 79 -4.32 0.54 -1.42
N TYR A 80 -4.78 1.32 -0.45
CA TYR A 80 -6.15 1.28 0.06
C TYR A 80 -7.07 2.13 -0.80
N ILE A 81 -8.24 1.62 -1.17
CA ILE A 81 -9.25 2.26 -2.01
C ILE A 81 -10.54 2.41 -1.18
N THR A 82 -10.93 3.65 -0.84
CA THR A 82 -12.05 3.89 0.10
C THR A 82 -13.38 4.25 -0.54
N GLU A 83 -13.40 4.72 -1.79
CA GLU A 83 -14.63 5.13 -2.49
C GLU A 83 -14.76 4.43 -3.84
N GLU A 84 -15.31 3.22 -3.87
CA GLU A 84 -15.49 2.48 -5.13
C GLU A 84 -16.57 3.12 -6.02
N GLY A 85 -16.26 3.35 -7.30
CA GLY A 85 -17.25 3.71 -8.32
C GLY A 85 -17.42 5.19 -8.64
N SER A 86 -16.62 6.09 -8.06
CA SER A 86 -16.39 7.43 -8.61
C SER A 86 -15.36 7.39 -9.73
N THR A 87 -15.27 8.45 -10.55
CA THR A 87 -14.34 8.50 -11.70
C THR A 87 -12.88 8.28 -11.27
N PHE A 88 -12.51 8.70 -10.05
CA PHE A 88 -11.29 8.32 -9.34
C PHE A 88 -11.55 8.16 -7.84
N SER A 89 -11.50 6.92 -7.38
CA SER A 89 -11.62 6.56 -5.98
C SER A 89 -10.53 7.20 -5.13
N ASN A 90 -10.88 7.63 -3.93
CA ASN A 90 -9.89 8.00 -2.92
C ASN A 90 -8.98 6.79 -2.65
N ALA A 91 -7.68 6.98 -2.87
CA ALA A 91 -6.68 5.97 -2.64
C ALA A 91 -5.51 6.49 -1.83
N TYR A 92 -4.90 5.65 -1.01
CA TYR A 92 -3.70 6.01 -0.25
C TYR A 92 -2.86 4.79 0.13
N VAL A 93 -1.62 5.05 0.49
CA VAL A 93 -0.70 4.10 1.14
C VAL A 93 -0.25 4.64 2.49
N ARG A 94 0.32 3.78 3.31
CA ARG A 94 0.96 4.13 4.58
C ARG A 94 2.39 3.63 4.60
N PRO A 95 3.37 4.53 4.65
CA PRO A 95 4.76 4.17 4.92
C PRO A 95 4.90 3.73 6.39
N THR A 96 5.62 2.64 6.62
CA THR A 96 6.08 2.22 7.94
C THR A 96 7.60 2.30 7.98
N ILE A 97 8.12 3.10 8.91
CA ILE A 97 9.56 3.23 9.16
C ILE A 97 9.94 2.26 10.26
N TYR A 98 11.03 1.53 10.03
CA TYR A 98 11.71 0.71 11.02
C TYR A 98 13.03 1.37 11.37
N ASP A 99 13.28 1.59 12.65
CA ASP A 99 14.56 2.10 13.13
C ASP A 99 15.58 0.98 13.36
N LYS A 100 16.84 1.36 13.56
CA LYS A 100 17.95 0.41 13.80
C LYS A 100 17.91 -0.32 15.14
N TYR A 101 16.89 -0.07 15.97
CA TYR A 101 16.70 -0.67 17.28
C TYR A 101 15.56 -1.69 17.30
N GLY A 102 14.94 -1.96 16.15
CA GLY A 102 13.83 -2.88 16.03
C GLY A 102 12.47 -2.26 16.35
N ASN A 103 12.37 -0.94 16.55
CA ASN A 103 11.08 -0.27 16.65
C ASN A 103 10.54 0.02 15.24
N LYS A 104 9.22 0.19 15.15
CA LYS A 104 8.56 0.58 13.92
C LYS A 104 7.41 1.54 14.19
N ALA A 105 7.16 2.42 13.24
CA ALA A 105 6.02 3.34 13.31
C ALA A 105 5.44 3.59 11.91
N THR A 106 4.12 3.67 11.85
CA THR A 106 3.37 3.86 10.60
C THR A 106 2.92 5.31 10.48
N LEU A 107 3.30 5.95 9.37
CA LEU A 107 3.00 7.35 9.08
C LEU A 107 1.55 7.50 8.61
N GLY A 108 1.01 8.71 8.78
CA GLY A 108 -0.39 9.03 8.47
C GLY A 108 -1.40 8.50 9.50
N THR A 109 -0.95 7.85 10.58
CA THR A 109 -1.82 7.39 11.67
C THR A 109 -1.94 8.46 12.75
N THR A 110 -3.05 8.45 13.48
CA THR A 110 -3.26 9.41 14.58
C THR A 110 -2.22 9.20 15.68
N ILE A 111 -1.53 10.27 16.04
CA ILE A 111 -0.57 10.31 17.15
C ILE A 111 -1.08 11.32 18.15
N LYS A 112 -1.43 10.85 19.34
CA LYS A 112 -2.12 11.65 20.37
C LYS A 112 -3.39 12.29 19.78
N ASN A 113 -3.38 13.61 19.57
CA ASN A 113 -4.52 14.38 19.06
C ASN A 113 -4.29 14.93 17.63
N TYR A 114 -3.19 14.53 16.97
CA TYR A 114 -2.87 14.95 15.61
C TYR A 114 -3.07 13.78 14.64
N THR A 115 -3.82 14.02 13.57
CA THR A 115 -4.00 13.08 12.47
C THR A 115 -3.31 13.64 11.23
N PRO A 116 -2.13 13.12 10.85
CA PRO A 116 -1.45 13.53 9.62
C PRO A 116 -2.27 13.15 8.39
N ASN A 117 -2.01 13.82 7.26
CA ASN A 117 -2.59 13.45 5.98
C ASN A 117 -2.15 12.03 5.57
N SER A 118 -3.04 11.32 4.86
CA SER A 118 -2.67 10.06 4.21
C SER A 118 -1.82 10.32 2.95
N TYR A 119 -0.96 9.37 2.59
CA TYR A 119 -0.09 9.46 1.41
C TYR A 119 -0.86 8.93 0.21
N GLY A 120 -1.49 9.80 -0.57
CA GLY A 120 -2.39 9.35 -1.61
C GLY A 120 -3.08 10.45 -2.40
N SER A 121 -4.18 10.08 -3.04
CA SER A 121 -5.03 10.94 -3.84
C SER A 121 -5.46 12.17 -3.03
N ILE A 122 -5.56 13.33 -3.68
CA ILE A 122 -5.89 14.67 -3.12
C ILE A 122 -4.70 15.40 -2.48
N THR A 123 -3.73 14.69 -1.91
CA THR A 123 -2.66 15.34 -1.12
C THR A 123 -1.26 15.16 -1.70
N HIS A 124 -1.01 14.10 -2.45
CA HIS A 124 0.36 13.76 -2.91
C HIS A 124 0.44 13.25 -4.34
N ILE A 125 -0.66 12.72 -4.87
CA ILE A 125 -0.74 12.20 -6.23
C ILE A 125 -2.08 12.53 -6.87
N PHE A 126 -2.05 12.91 -8.14
CA PHE A 126 -3.21 13.01 -9.01
C PHE A 126 -3.18 11.90 -10.06
N LEU A 127 -4.34 11.28 -10.29
CA LEU A 127 -4.51 10.18 -11.23
C LEU A 127 -5.77 10.45 -12.07
N ASP A 128 -5.63 10.45 -13.39
CA ASP A 128 -6.75 10.60 -14.32
C ASP A 128 -6.51 9.81 -15.62
N PHE A 129 -7.47 9.85 -16.54
CA PHE A 129 -7.31 9.56 -17.95
C PHE A 129 -7.58 10.82 -18.78
N ASP A 130 -6.72 11.13 -19.74
CA ASP A 130 -6.95 12.26 -20.65
C ASP A 130 -8.15 12.00 -21.60
N GLY A 131 -8.52 13.01 -22.40
CA GLY A 131 -9.63 12.88 -23.37
C GLY A 131 -9.44 11.81 -24.45
N SER A 132 -8.21 11.31 -24.63
CA SER A 132 -7.86 10.18 -25.52
C SER A 132 -7.81 8.84 -24.76
N GLY A 133 -7.94 8.86 -23.44
CA GLY A 133 -7.83 7.72 -22.57
C GLY A 133 -6.40 7.32 -22.22
N ASN A 134 -5.40 8.19 -22.38
CA ASN A 134 -4.05 7.94 -21.85
C ASN A 134 -4.00 8.20 -20.35
N ASP A 135 -3.06 7.56 -19.67
CA ASP A 135 -2.85 7.71 -18.23
C ASP A 135 -2.34 9.13 -17.92
N VAL A 136 -2.92 9.76 -16.89
CA VAL A 136 -2.46 11.01 -16.30
C VAL A 136 -1.99 10.69 -14.89
N ILE A 137 -0.71 10.93 -14.59
CA ILE A 137 -0.11 10.71 -13.28
C ILE A 137 0.71 11.93 -12.94
N GLU A 138 0.34 12.62 -11.87
CA GLU A 138 1.07 13.80 -11.41
C GLU A 138 1.44 13.63 -9.93
N LEU A 139 2.70 13.89 -9.59
CA LEU A 139 3.18 13.87 -8.21
C LEU A 139 3.39 15.28 -7.70
N MET A 140 2.96 15.54 -6.47
CA MET A 140 3.20 16.83 -5.84
C MET A 140 4.67 16.98 -5.46
N ASP A 141 5.29 18.11 -5.84
CA ASP A 141 6.66 18.47 -5.45
C ASP A 141 6.72 19.14 -4.06
N SER A 142 7.93 19.52 -3.65
CA SER A 142 8.16 20.18 -2.36
C SER A 142 7.58 21.59 -2.23
N GLU A 143 7.22 22.23 -3.33
CA GLU A 143 6.66 23.59 -3.39
C GLU A 143 5.13 23.54 -3.64
N GLY A 144 4.55 22.34 -3.77
CA GLY A 144 3.12 22.11 -3.96
C GLY A 144 2.68 22.15 -5.43
N ASN A 145 3.59 22.05 -6.38
CA ASN A 145 3.26 21.94 -7.81
C ASN A 145 3.10 20.47 -8.21
N ASP A 146 2.23 20.22 -9.17
CA ASP A 146 2.03 18.89 -9.75
C ASP A 146 3.02 18.66 -10.89
N ILE A 147 3.82 17.59 -10.79
CA ILE A 147 4.81 17.17 -11.78
C ILE A 147 4.25 16.00 -12.57
N ASP A 148 4.03 16.20 -13.87
CA ASP A 148 3.59 15.13 -14.79
C ASP A 148 4.68 14.05 -14.91
N VAL A 149 4.32 12.84 -14.48
CA VAL A 149 5.14 11.63 -14.54
C VAL A 149 4.43 10.50 -15.28
N SER A 150 3.41 10.78 -16.09
CA SER A 150 2.60 9.79 -16.80
C SER A 150 3.42 8.78 -17.62
N ASN A 151 4.52 9.24 -18.22
CA ASN A 151 5.37 8.42 -19.09
C ASN A 151 6.62 7.89 -18.36
N ALA A 152 6.78 8.19 -17.07
CA ALA A 152 7.96 7.85 -16.31
C ALA A 152 7.89 6.40 -15.83
N LYS A 153 8.92 5.60 -16.13
CA LYS A 153 9.00 4.21 -15.62
C LYS A 153 9.40 4.15 -14.15
N HIS A 154 10.20 5.12 -13.73
CA HIS A 154 10.70 5.33 -12.38
C HIS A 154 10.66 6.82 -12.08
N LEU A 155 10.71 7.17 -10.79
CA LEU A 155 10.72 8.53 -10.29
C LEU A 155 11.78 9.38 -11.01
N PRO A 156 11.37 10.41 -11.77
CA PRO A 156 12.33 11.33 -12.39
C PRO A 156 12.92 12.27 -11.32
N ASP A 157 14.12 12.79 -11.57
CA ASP A 157 14.82 13.65 -10.61
C ASP A 157 14.03 14.92 -10.24
N GLU A 158 13.29 15.47 -11.19
CA GLU A 158 12.42 16.65 -10.99
C GLU A 158 11.24 16.41 -10.04
N ALA A 159 10.81 15.16 -9.87
CA ALA A 159 9.75 14.78 -8.94
C ALA A 159 10.27 14.42 -7.54
N LYS A 160 11.60 14.44 -7.31
CA LYS A 160 12.16 14.15 -5.98
C LYS A 160 11.85 15.27 -5.00
N LEU A 161 11.44 14.89 -3.79
CA LEU A 161 11.20 15.84 -2.72
C LEU A 161 12.52 16.29 -2.11
N THR A 162 12.68 17.59 -1.91
CA THR A 162 13.76 18.19 -1.10
C THR A 162 13.27 18.61 0.28
N LYS A 163 11.95 18.76 0.43
CA LYS A 163 11.23 19.08 1.67
C LYS A 163 9.88 18.36 1.67
N ALA A 164 9.44 17.91 2.83
CA ALA A 164 8.09 17.38 3.02
C ALA A 164 7.61 17.72 4.44
N ARG A 165 7.17 18.97 4.66
CA ARG A 165 6.93 19.51 6.01
C ARG A 165 5.95 18.67 6.85
N SER A 166 4.83 18.24 6.28
CA SER A 166 3.85 17.42 7.01
C SER A 166 4.41 16.05 7.37
N THR A 167 5.19 15.45 6.47
CA THR A 167 5.92 14.21 6.70
C THR A 167 6.98 14.38 7.80
N ASP A 168 7.71 15.48 7.76
CA ASP A 168 8.74 15.79 8.75
C ASP A 168 8.14 15.92 10.16
N GLU A 169 7.04 16.67 10.27
CA GLU A 169 6.28 16.83 11.52
C GLU A 169 5.75 15.48 12.02
N ASN A 170 5.22 14.64 11.13
CA ASN A 170 4.76 13.30 11.50
C ASN A 170 5.91 12.46 12.09
N ILE A 171 7.08 12.43 11.47
CA ILE A 171 8.23 11.66 11.98
C ILE A 171 8.72 12.22 13.31
N SER A 172 8.80 13.55 13.45
CA SER A 172 9.15 14.20 14.72
C SER A 172 8.21 13.78 15.85
N LEU A 173 6.90 13.78 15.60
CA LEU A 173 5.90 13.34 16.59
C LEU A 173 6.06 11.86 16.96
N LEU A 174 6.39 10.98 16.01
CA LEU A 174 6.65 9.56 16.27
C LEU A 174 7.89 9.34 17.15
N VAL A 175 8.93 10.16 16.97
CA VAL A 175 10.13 10.14 17.81
C VAL A 175 9.84 10.69 19.20
N GLU A 176 9.11 11.82 19.30
CA GLU A 176 8.69 12.39 20.59
C GLU A 176 7.78 11.45 21.37
N ASP A 177 6.94 10.68 20.69
CA ASP A 177 6.10 9.64 21.26
C ASP A 177 6.86 8.33 21.57
N SER A 178 8.18 8.31 21.35
CA SER A 178 9.07 7.16 21.59
C SER A 178 8.73 5.90 20.79
N GLN A 179 7.97 6.03 19.69
CA GLN A 179 7.71 4.92 18.76
C GLN A 179 8.90 4.67 17.83
N LEU A 180 9.68 5.71 17.54
CA LEU A 180 10.93 5.64 16.80
C LEU A 180 12.07 6.18 17.66
N LYS A 181 13.26 5.61 17.48
CA LYS A 181 14.48 5.98 18.18
C LYS A 181 15.61 6.32 17.22
N ASP A 182 16.26 7.46 17.46
CA ASP A 182 17.35 8.03 16.65
C ASP A 182 17.07 8.17 15.15
N VAL A 183 15.79 8.19 14.76
CA VAL A 183 15.38 8.62 13.41
C VAL A 183 15.42 10.15 13.38
N VAL A 184 16.40 10.70 12.69
CA VAL A 184 16.70 12.15 12.74
C VAL A 184 16.94 12.67 11.33
N LYS A 185 16.43 13.88 11.05
CA LYS A 185 16.65 14.55 9.77
C LYS A 185 18.14 14.86 9.59
N ASP A 186 18.72 14.38 8.50
CA ASP A 186 20.16 14.44 8.22
C ASP A 186 20.39 14.28 6.72
N GLU A 187 21.18 15.14 6.10
CA GLU A 187 21.46 15.13 4.66
C GLU A 187 22.27 13.90 4.21
N LYS A 188 22.89 13.16 5.14
CA LYS A 188 23.55 11.89 4.81
C LYS A 188 22.56 10.74 4.62
N GLY A 189 21.34 10.90 5.15
CA GLY A 189 20.29 9.90 5.08
C GLY A 189 20.66 8.54 5.69
N SER A 190 20.01 7.51 5.18
CA SER A 190 20.19 6.09 5.49
C SER A 190 20.41 5.31 4.19
N PRO A 191 21.58 5.42 3.53
CA PRO A 191 21.83 4.83 2.21
C PRO A 191 21.64 3.31 2.16
N GLU A 192 21.81 2.64 3.29
CA GLU A 192 21.62 1.18 3.43
C GLU A 192 20.18 0.79 3.78
N ALA A 193 19.26 1.74 3.96
CA ALA A 193 17.88 1.42 4.28
C ALA A 193 17.22 0.64 3.13
N GLU A 194 16.57 -0.46 3.48
CA GLU A 194 15.77 -1.26 2.54
C GLU A 194 14.42 -0.56 2.30
N ILE A 195 13.93 -0.58 1.06
CA ILE A 195 12.60 -0.08 0.71
C ILE A 195 11.77 -1.24 0.17
N ILE A 196 10.68 -1.56 0.85
CA ILE A 196 9.69 -2.57 0.45
C ILE A 196 8.47 -1.87 -0.14
N TYR A 197 8.40 -1.89 -1.46
CA TYR A 197 7.29 -1.36 -2.26
C TYR A 197 6.10 -2.32 -2.32
N ASN A 198 4.87 -1.80 -2.41
CA ASN A 198 3.67 -2.63 -2.34
C ASN A 198 2.46 -2.10 -3.13
N VAL A 199 2.48 -2.35 -4.44
CA VAL A 199 1.39 -1.99 -5.36
C VAL A 199 0.18 -2.94 -5.33
N LYS A 200 -0.08 -3.64 -4.22
CA LYS A 200 -1.30 -4.45 -4.06
C LYS A 200 -2.48 -3.53 -3.76
N LEU A 201 -3.64 -3.80 -4.35
CA LEU A 201 -4.87 -3.01 -4.14
C LEU A 201 -5.74 -3.68 -3.06
N SER A 202 -6.25 -2.89 -2.11
CA SER A 202 -7.11 -3.33 -1.00
C SER A 202 -8.25 -2.33 -0.73
N LYS A 203 -9.39 -2.78 -0.19
CA LYS A 203 -10.54 -1.92 0.19
C LYS A 203 -10.40 -1.25 1.55
N GLU A 204 -9.73 -1.92 2.47
CA GLU A 204 -9.63 -1.48 3.87
C GLU A 204 -8.19 -1.57 4.34
N GLU A 205 -7.84 -0.65 5.25
CA GLU A 205 -6.70 -0.79 6.13
C GLU A 205 -7.00 -1.93 7.11
N GLY A 206 -6.22 -3.01 7.01
CA GLY A 206 -6.42 -4.24 7.79
C GLY A 206 -5.99 -4.14 9.23
#